data_AF-A0A2G2LZS5-F1
#
_entry.id   AF-A0A2G2LZS5-F1
#
_cell.length_a   1.000
_cell.length_b   1.000
_cell.length_c   1.000
_cell.angle_alpha   90.00
_cell.angle_beta   90.00
_cell.angle_gamma   90.00
#
_symmetry.space_group_name_H-M   'P 1'
#
loop_
_entity.id
_entity.type
_entity.pdbx_description
1 polymer ?
#
loop_
_entity_poly.entity_id
_entity_poly.type
_entity_poly.pdbx_seq_one_letter_code
_entity_poly.pdbx_strand_id
1 'polypeptide(L)'
;MRSNLSYHPHLHCVVLGGGLTKDLKFKKSDDKFLFPVRVISKLFRGKFLAALEQLYKKEKLIFSSDMKHLNNSKSFNNFLSLLYSKEWIPHIKETFKGAKNVIEYLGNYTHRIAISNARILNVTDSEVTFKIKNYRTDKQETVTLHPVEFIRRSARFTYRIY
;
A
#
# COMPACT_ATOMS: atom_id res chain seq x y z
N MET A 1 -5.96 -11.30 2.12
CA MET A 1 -4.53 -11.05 2.45
C MET A 1 -3.69 -11.44 1.23
N ARG A 2 -2.79 -10.56 0.77
CA ARG A 2 -2.12 -10.69 -0.54
C ARG A 2 -1.22 -11.93 -0.59
N SER A 3 -1.24 -12.64 -1.71
CA SER A 3 -0.94 -14.07 -1.72
C SER A 3 0.45 -14.46 -2.23
N ASN A 4 1.15 -13.69 -3.07
CA ASN A 4 2.48 -14.08 -3.57
C ASN A 4 3.66 -13.44 -2.80
N LEU A 5 3.40 -12.90 -1.60
CA LEU A 5 4.35 -12.07 -0.84
C LEU A 5 5.05 -10.99 -1.71
N SER A 6 4.39 -10.56 -2.79
CA SER A 6 4.92 -9.57 -3.71
C SER A 6 4.78 -8.18 -3.11
N TYR A 7 5.80 -7.35 -3.32
CA TYR A 7 5.81 -6.00 -2.80
C TYR A 7 4.74 -5.16 -3.50
N HIS A 8 3.70 -4.78 -2.76
CA HIS A 8 2.65 -3.91 -3.27
C HIS A 8 2.34 -2.85 -2.20
N PRO A 9 3.03 -1.70 -2.21
CA PRO A 9 2.77 -0.65 -1.24
C PRO A 9 1.37 -0.08 -1.42
N HIS A 10 0.63 0.04 -0.33
CA HIS A 10 -0.70 0.66 -0.31
C HIS A 10 -0.95 1.27 1.07
N LEU A 11 -1.72 2.34 1.09
CA LEU A 11 -2.13 3.05 2.29
C LEU A 11 -3.64 2.87 2.46
N HIS A 12 -4.08 2.56 3.68
CA HIS A 12 -5.50 2.56 4.04
C HIS A 12 -5.76 3.76 4.94
N CYS A 13 -6.60 4.66 4.49
CA CYS A 13 -7.02 5.82 5.28
C CYS A 13 -8.51 5.71 5.55
N VAL A 14 -8.88 5.82 6.84
CA VAL A 14 -10.27 6.03 7.25
C VAL A 14 -10.43 7.50 7.57
N VAL A 15 -11.42 8.13 6.93
CA VAL A 15 -11.72 9.55 7.15
C VAL A 15 -13.15 9.64 7.67
N LEU A 16 -13.36 10.44 8.71
CA LEU A 16 -14.68 10.67 9.28
C LEU A 16 -15.55 11.44 8.27
N GLY A 17 -16.85 11.13 8.23
CA GLY A 17 -17.86 11.88 7.48
C GLY A 17 -18.20 13.21 8.16
N GLY A 18 -17.20 13.99 8.54
CA GLY A 18 -17.34 15.21 9.33
C GLY A 18 -16.00 15.68 9.89
N GLY A 19 -16.01 16.86 10.52
CA GLY A 19 -14.81 17.48 11.07
C GLY A 19 -15.13 18.37 12.25
N LEU A 20 -14.09 18.82 12.95
CA LEU A 20 -14.24 19.76 14.06
C LEU A 20 -14.34 21.19 13.52
N THR A 21 -15.22 22.00 14.11
CA THR A 21 -15.23 23.45 13.94
C THR A 21 -14.06 24.09 14.68
N LYS A 22 -13.85 25.39 14.49
CA LYS A 22 -12.86 26.17 15.25
C LYS A 22 -13.07 26.06 16.78
N ASP A 23 -14.32 25.88 17.21
CA ASP A 23 -14.69 25.71 18.61
C ASP A 23 -14.67 24.24 19.06
N LEU A 24 -13.99 23.36 18.32
CA LEU A 24 -13.85 21.92 18.60
C LEU A 24 -15.20 21.15 18.68
N LYS A 25 -16.25 21.66 18.05
CA LYS A 25 -17.53 20.95 17.93
C LYS A 25 -17.54 20.09 16.67
N PHE A 26 -17.99 18.84 16.77
CA PHE A 26 -18.09 17.97 15.60
C PHE A 26 -19.25 18.41 14.70
N LYS A 27 -18.96 18.62 13.42
CA LYS A 27 -19.92 18.88 12.36
C LYS A 27 -19.89 17.73 11.37
N LYS A 28 -21.00 17.00 11.25
CA LYS A 28 -21.18 15.94 10.25
C LYS A 28 -21.21 16.57 8.84
N SER A 29 -20.65 15.89 7.86
CA SER A 29 -20.87 16.21 6.45
C SER A 29 -22.28 15.85 6.04
N ASP A 30 -22.79 16.49 5.00
CA ASP A 30 -24.02 16.08 4.34
C ASP A 30 -23.90 14.61 3.86
N ASP A 31 -25.03 13.94 3.65
CA ASP A 31 -25.07 12.52 3.23
C ASP A 31 -24.58 12.30 1.79
N LYS A 32 -24.14 13.35 1.10
CA LYS A 32 -23.45 13.24 -0.20
C LYS A 32 -22.00 12.87 0.05
N PHE A 33 -21.54 11.81 -0.61
CA PHE A 33 -20.15 11.34 -0.55
C PHE A 33 -19.15 12.49 -0.76
N LEU A 34 -18.40 12.81 0.31
CA LEU A 34 -17.59 14.02 0.42
C LEU A 34 -16.44 14.11 -0.61
N PHE A 35 -16.05 12.98 -1.21
CA PHE A 35 -14.80 12.87 -1.94
C PHE A 35 -15.00 12.50 -3.41
N PRO A 36 -15.10 13.46 -4.33
CA PRO A 36 -15.06 13.17 -5.75
C PRO A 36 -13.75 12.45 -6.10
N VAL A 37 -13.84 11.15 -6.43
CA VAL A 37 -12.66 10.28 -6.64
C VAL A 37 -11.68 10.91 -7.61
N ARG A 38 -12.18 11.44 -8.73
CA ARG A 38 -11.36 12.10 -9.78
C ARG A 38 -10.58 13.31 -9.26
N VAL A 39 -11.14 14.07 -8.32
CA VAL A 39 -10.46 15.26 -7.74
C VAL A 39 -9.37 14.80 -6.79
N ILE A 40 -9.69 13.86 -5.90
CA ILE A 40 -8.73 13.31 -4.94
C ILE A 40 -7.58 12.58 -5.65
N SER A 41 -7.86 11.81 -6.70
CA SER A 41 -6.85 11.22 -7.59
C SER A 41 -5.81 12.22 -8.04
N LYS A 42 -6.26 13.34 -8.63
CA LYS A 42 -5.39 14.36 -9.22
C LYS A 42 -4.62 15.10 -8.13
N LEU A 43 -5.27 15.45 -7.02
CA LEU A 43 -4.65 16.12 -5.89
C LEU A 43 -3.58 15.25 -5.24
N PHE A 44 -3.90 13.99 -4.95
CA PHE A 44 -2.95 13.05 -4.35
C PHE A 44 -1.75 12.83 -5.25
N ARG A 45 -1.96 12.58 -6.56
CA ARG A 45 -0.87 12.45 -7.53
C ARG A 45 0.04 13.67 -7.52
N GLY A 46 -0.54 14.88 -7.62
CA GLY A 46 0.24 16.12 -7.63
C GLY A 46 1.04 16.34 -6.34
N LYS A 47 0.39 16.17 -5.17
CA LYS A 47 1.06 16.34 -3.87
C LYS A 47 2.16 15.30 -3.64
N PHE A 48 1.90 14.05 -3.98
CA PHE A 48 2.87 12.97 -3.84
C PHE A 48 4.11 13.21 -4.71
N LEU A 49 3.90 13.51 -6.01
CA LEU A 49 5.01 13.72 -6.94
C LEU A 49 5.79 15.00 -6.62
N ALA A 50 5.12 16.07 -6.17
CA ALA A 50 5.81 17.27 -5.69
C ALA A 50 6.69 17.00 -4.46
N ALA A 51 6.18 16.23 -3.49
CA ALA A 51 6.96 15.84 -2.33
C ALA A 51 8.14 14.94 -2.71
N LEU A 52 7.94 13.99 -3.64
CA LEU A 52 8.99 13.13 -4.17
C LEU A 52 10.11 13.95 -4.85
N GLU A 53 9.74 14.93 -5.68
CA GLU A 53 10.67 15.85 -6.32
C GLU A 53 11.44 16.70 -5.30
N GLN A 54 10.77 17.20 -4.26
CA GLN A 54 11.43 17.94 -3.18
C GLN A 54 12.44 17.09 -2.42
N LEU A 55 12.12 15.82 -2.14
CA LEU A 55 13.05 14.89 -1.49
C LEU A 55 14.24 14.57 -2.39
N TYR A 56 14.02 14.45 -3.70
CA TYR A 56 15.10 14.28 -4.67
C TYR A 56 16.06 15.48 -4.67
N LYS A 57 15.52 16.71 -4.77
CA LYS A 57 16.32 17.95 -4.74
C LYS A 57 17.09 18.14 -3.43
N LYS A 58 16.60 17.57 -2.33
CA LYS A 58 17.26 17.58 -1.02
C LYS A 58 18.19 16.39 -0.80
N GLU A 59 18.41 15.55 -1.81
CA GLU A 59 19.25 14.34 -1.74
C GLU A 59 18.83 13.36 -0.62
N LYS A 60 17.53 13.34 -0.29
CA LYS A 60 16.96 12.47 0.76
C LYS A 60 16.45 11.13 0.23
N LEU A 61 16.55 10.89 -1.07
CA LEU A 61 16.09 9.65 -1.69
C LEU A 61 17.26 8.67 -1.80
N ILE A 62 17.02 7.43 -1.39
CA ILE A 62 17.96 6.32 -1.56
C ILE A 62 17.39 5.38 -2.62
N PHE A 63 18.14 5.20 -3.71
CA PHE A 63 17.76 4.30 -4.79
C PHE A 63 18.52 2.96 -4.66
N SER A 64 17.80 1.85 -4.86
CA SER A 64 18.41 0.52 -4.93
C SER A 64 19.31 0.38 -6.17
N SER A 65 20.16 -0.66 -6.20
CA SER A 65 21.04 -0.98 -7.33
C SER A 65 20.36 -0.82 -8.69
N ASP A 66 19.17 -1.40 -8.82
CA ASP A 66 18.41 -1.48 -10.08
C ASP A 66 17.82 -0.13 -10.50
N MET A 67 17.76 0.84 -9.57
CA MET A 67 17.23 2.18 -9.79
C MET A 67 18.29 3.27 -9.65
N LYS A 68 19.58 2.93 -9.54
CA LYS A 68 20.67 3.91 -9.38
C LYS A 68 20.72 4.96 -10.50
N HIS A 69 20.25 4.62 -11.70
CA HIS A 69 20.16 5.54 -12.84
C HIS A 69 19.25 6.75 -12.55
N LEU A 70 18.34 6.66 -11.57
CA LEU A 70 17.49 7.77 -11.14
C LEU A 70 18.23 8.83 -10.32
N ASN A 71 19.48 8.61 -9.91
CA ASN A 71 20.32 9.70 -9.38
C ASN A 71 20.69 10.74 -10.44
N ASN A 72 20.52 10.41 -11.73
CA ASN A 72 20.67 11.39 -12.80
C ASN A 72 19.39 12.22 -12.94
N SER A 73 19.54 13.55 -12.89
CA SER A 73 18.41 14.50 -12.95
C SER A 73 17.54 14.32 -14.20
N LYS A 74 18.13 14.05 -15.38
CA LYS A 74 17.38 13.82 -16.61
C LYS A 74 16.55 12.54 -16.54
N SER A 75 17.15 11.45 -16.06
CA SER A 75 16.45 10.18 -15.84
C SER A 75 15.31 10.33 -14.82
N PHE A 76 15.55 11.06 -13.73
CA PHE A 76 14.55 11.31 -12.71
C PHE A 76 13.37 12.16 -13.23
N ASN A 77 13.63 13.22 -13.99
CA ASN A 77 12.58 14.06 -14.58
C ASN A 77 11.75 13.30 -15.62
N ASN A 78 12.39 12.43 -16.41
CA ASN A 78 11.67 11.53 -17.33
C ASN A 78 10.79 10.55 -16.54
N PHE A 79 11.31 9.99 -15.45
CA PHE A 79 10.55 9.11 -14.56
C PHE A 79 9.34 9.83 -13.95
N LEU A 80 9.50 11.06 -13.43
CA LEU A 80 8.40 11.87 -12.93
C LEU A 80 7.35 12.15 -14.03
N SER A 81 7.79 12.51 -15.23
CA SER A 81 6.89 12.75 -16.37
C SER A 81 6.04 11.51 -16.70
N LEU A 82 6.66 10.31 -16.66
CA LEU A 82 5.96 9.04 -16.82
C LEU A 82 4.96 8.76 -15.69
N LEU A 83 5.21 9.24 -14.47
CA LEU A 83 4.26 9.10 -13.36
C LEU A 83 3.10 10.09 -13.45
N TYR A 84 3.35 11.30 -13.97
CA TYR A 84 2.31 12.31 -14.22
C TYR A 84 1.36 11.90 -15.34
N SER A 85 1.84 11.20 -16.37
CA SER A 85 1.01 10.73 -17.49
C SER A 85 0.07 9.58 -17.10
N LYS A 86 0.41 8.80 -16.06
CA LYS A 86 -0.45 7.71 -15.58
C LYS A 86 -1.70 8.26 -14.88
N GLU A 87 -2.81 7.58 -15.10
CA GLU A 87 -4.01 7.79 -14.30
C GLU A 87 -3.85 7.15 -12.92
N TRP A 88 -4.11 7.91 -11.87
CA TRP A 88 -4.05 7.43 -10.49
C TRP A 88 -5.48 7.25 -10.00
N ILE A 89 -5.89 6.01 -9.75
CA ILE A 89 -7.25 5.68 -9.33
C ILE A 89 -7.19 5.15 -7.89
N PRO A 90 -7.26 6.03 -6.87
CA PRO A 90 -7.41 5.61 -5.50
C PRO A 90 -8.80 4.98 -5.35
N HIS A 91 -8.85 3.83 -4.69
CA HIS A 91 -10.12 3.22 -4.35
C HIS A 91 -10.70 3.95 -3.14
N ILE A 92 -11.64 4.87 -3.39
CA ILE A 92 -12.37 5.58 -2.35
C ILE A 92 -13.82 5.13 -2.43
N LYS A 93 -14.33 4.64 -1.32
CA LYS A 93 -15.72 4.24 -1.18
C LYS A 93 -16.25 4.75 0.14
N GLU A 94 -17.54 5.02 0.18
CA GLU A 94 -18.23 5.19 1.45
C GLU A 94 -18.03 3.91 2.28
N THR A 95 -17.57 4.10 3.51
CA THR A 95 -17.12 3.00 4.36
C THR A 95 -18.11 2.77 5.50
N PHE A 96 -18.76 1.60 5.40
CA PHE A 96 -19.39 0.83 6.47
C PHE A 96 -20.73 1.32 7.06
N LYS A 97 -21.61 0.34 7.31
CA LYS A 97 -22.83 0.48 8.12
C LYS A 97 -22.48 0.64 9.61
N GLY A 98 -21.79 1.71 9.99
CA GLY A 98 -21.53 2.09 11.39
C GLY A 98 -20.16 1.70 11.99
N ALA A 99 -19.90 2.23 13.20
CA ALA A 99 -18.59 2.22 13.88
C ALA A 99 -18.03 0.82 14.19
N LYS A 100 -18.89 -0.18 14.46
CA LYS A 100 -18.47 -1.55 14.76
C LYS A 100 -17.64 -2.17 13.63
N ASN A 101 -18.06 -1.94 12.39
CA ASN A 101 -17.37 -2.45 11.20
C ASN A 101 -16.01 -1.76 10.97
N VAL A 102 -15.86 -0.49 11.38
CA VAL A 102 -14.57 0.23 11.34
C VAL A 102 -13.60 -0.39 12.35
N ILE A 103 -14.08 -0.70 13.56
CA ILE A 103 -13.28 -1.36 14.60
C ILE A 103 -12.86 -2.76 14.15
N GLU A 104 -13.77 -3.55 13.58
CA GLU A 104 -13.46 -4.86 13.04
C GLU A 104 -12.46 -4.79 11.87
N TYR A 105 -12.62 -3.80 10.98
CA TYR A 105 -11.67 -3.53 9.90
C TYR A 105 -10.27 -3.23 10.47
N LEU A 106 -10.16 -2.35 11.46
CA LEU A 106 -8.87 -2.00 12.10
C LEU A 106 -8.26 -3.17 12.87
N GLY A 107 -9.06 -3.92 13.64
CA GLY A 107 -8.60 -5.11 14.36
C GLY A 107 -8.04 -6.20 13.43
N ASN A 108 -8.58 -6.31 12.22
CA ASN A 108 -8.04 -7.20 11.20
C ASN A 108 -6.65 -6.78 10.68
N TYR A 109 -6.20 -5.53 10.86
CA TYR A 109 -4.84 -5.11 10.48
C TYR A 109 -3.83 -5.36 11.58
N THR A 110 -4.23 -5.26 12.85
CA THR A 110 -3.33 -5.50 13.98
C THR A 110 -3.00 -7.00 14.14
N HIS A 111 -3.90 -7.89 13.74
CA HIS A 111 -3.72 -9.34 13.94
C HIS A 111 -3.04 -10.08 12.76
N ARG A 112 -2.61 -9.37 11.72
CA ARG A 112 -2.19 -9.99 10.45
C ARG A 112 -0.68 -10.26 10.38
N ILE A 113 -0.30 -11.53 10.56
CA ILE A 113 1.07 -12.04 10.30
C ILE A 113 1.35 -12.17 8.79
N ALA A 114 2.61 -11.94 8.36
CA ALA A 114 3.00 -11.94 6.94
C ALA A 114 2.52 -13.18 6.15
N ILE A 115 2.55 -14.36 6.77
CA ILE A 115 1.97 -15.61 6.29
C ILE A 115 1.58 -16.47 7.49
N SER A 116 0.47 -17.23 7.38
CA SER A 116 0.08 -18.18 8.44
C SER A 116 0.84 -19.50 8.31
N ASN A 117 1.15 -20.14 9.45
CA ASN A 117 1.86 -21.43 9.47
C ASN A 117 1.14 -22.51 8.65
N ALA A 118 -0.20 -22.52 8.65
CA ALA A 118 -1.01 -23.45 7.86
C ALA A 118 -0.80 -23.35 6.33
N ARG A 119 -0.15 -22.28 5.85
CA ARG A 119 0.19 -22.12 4.42
C ARG A 119 1.58 -22.65 4.09
N ILE A 120 2.46 -22.88 5.07
CA ILE A 120 3.79 -23.45 4.85
C ILE A 120 3.63 -24.97 4.70
N LEU A 121 4.11 -25.51 3.59
CA LEU A 121 4.01 -26.94 3.27
C LEU A 121 5.30 -27.69 3.55
N ASN A 122 6.44 -27.07 3.27
CA ASN A 122 7.76 -27.65 3.52
C ASN A 122 8.79 -26.56 3.77
N VAL A 123 9.78 -26.88 4.60
CA VAL A 123 10.95 -26.04 4.91
C VAL A 123 12.18 -26.93 4.93
N THR A 124 13.16 -26.62 4.09
CA THR A 124 14.49 -27.21 4.07
C THR A 124 15.54 -26.11 4.13
N ASP A 125 16.81 -26.48 4.21
CA ASP A 125 17.92 -25.52 4.21
C ASP A 125 18.06 -24.75 2.89
N SER A 126 17.54 -25.31 1.79
CA SER A 126 17.63 -24.71 0.46
C SER A 126 16.33 -24.08 -0.02
N GLU A 127 15.17 -24.48 0.54
CA GLU A 127 13.86 -24.16 -0.01
C GLU A 127 12.76 -24.02 1.05
N VAL A 128 11.84 -23.09 0.80
CA VAL A 128 10.59 -22.93 1.53
C VAL A 128 9.43 -23.01 0.54
N THR A 129 8.54 -23.98 0.75
CA THR A 129 7.37 -24.23 -0.10
C THR A 129 6.10 -23.85 0.64
N PHE A 130 5.24 -23.03 0.04
CA PHE A 130 4.01 -22.55 0.68
C PHE A 130 2.87 -22.32 -0.32
N LYS A 131 1.63 -22.40 0.16
CA LYS A 131 0.41 -22.15 -0.61
C LYS A 131 0.14 -20.67 -0.78
N ILE A 132 -0.24 -20.26 -1.98
CA ILE A 132 -0.71 -18.93 -2.36
C ILE A 132 -2.08 -19.01 -3.03
N LYS A 133 -2.90 -17.98 -2.86
CA LYS A 133 -4.13 -17.80 -3.65
C LYS A 133 -3.84 -16.95 -4.88
N ASN A 134 -3.76 -17.51 -6.08
CA ASN A 134 -3.61 -16.70 -7.28
C ASN A 134 -4.91 -15.95 -7.59
N TYR A 135 -4.92 -14.62 -7.40
CA TYR A 135 -6.11 -13.79 -7.60
C TYR A 135 -6.46 -13.57 -9.08
N ARG A 136 -5.57 -13.91 -10.03
CA ARG A 136 -5.88 -13.85 -11.47
C ARG A 136 -6.69 -15.06 -11.92
N THR A 137 -6.40 -16.23 -11.34
CA THR A 137 -7.04 -17.51 -11.69
C THR A 137 -8.05 -17.97 -10.64
N ASP A 138 -8.14 -17.26 -9.51
CA ASP A 138 -8.87 -17.61 -8.28
C ASP A 138 -8.54 -18.99 -7.69
N LYS A 139 -7.40 -19.57 -8.06
CA LYS A 139 -6.95 -20.91 -7.61
C LYS A 139 -5.91 -20.85 -6.51
N GLN A 140 -5.79 -21.93 -5.75
CA GLN A 140 -4.63 -22.13 -4.88
C GLN A 140 -3.46 -22.71 -5.70
N GLU A 141 -2.29 -22.13 -5.52
CA GLU A 141 -1.05 -22.53 -6.17
C GLU A 141 0.05 -22.68 -5.11
N THR A 142 1.08 -23.46 -5.42
CA THR A 142 2.23 -23.67 -4.54
C THR A 142 3.42 -22.90 -5.08
N VAL A 143 4.12 -22.19 -4.21
CA VAL A 143 5.35 -21.45 -4.54
C VAL A 143 6.49 -21.95 -3.69
N THR A 144 7.64 -22.16 -4.31
CA THR A 144 8.90 -22.53 -3.66
C THR A 144 9.91 -21.40 -3.84
N LEU A 145 10.56 -20.97 -2.76
CA LEU A 145 11.57 -19.92 -2.74
C LEU A 145 12.77 -20.35 -1.91
N HIS A 146 13.94 -19.76 -2.18
CA HIS A 146 15.08 -19.86 -1.28
C HIS A 146 14.75 -19.21 0.09
N PRO A 147 15.20 -19.78 1.24
CA PRO A 147 14.85 -19.28 2.58
C PRO A 147 15.12 -17.79 2.79
N VAL A 148 16.26 -17.28 2.30
CA VAL A 148 16.61 -15.85 2.38
C VAL A 148 15.59 -14.98 1.64
N GLU A 149 15.14 -15.40 0.45
CA GLU A 149 14.14 -14.66 -0.33
C GLU A 149 12.76 -14.73 0.33
N PHE A 150 12.40 -15.87 0.92
CA PHE A 150 11.18 -16.03 1.71
C PHE A 150 11.16 -15.07 2.92
N ILE A 151 12.25 -15.00 3.68
CA ILE A 151 12.37 -14.08 4.83
C ILE A 151 12.31 -12.62 4.35
N ARG A 152 13.07 -12.26 3.31
CA ARG A 152 13.10 -10.90 2.76
C ARG A 152 11.71 -10.43 2.32
N ARG A 153 10.94 -11.31 1.67
CA ARG A 153 9.56 -11.00 1.27
C ARG A 153 8.64 -10.90 2.48
N SER A 154 8.74 -11.82 3.43
CA SER A 154 7.91 -11.83 4.64
C SER A 154 8.15 -10.62 5.55
N ALA A 155 9.40 -10.21 5.74
CA ALA A 155 9.77 -9.05 6.53
C ALA A 155 9.16 -7.73 5.98
N ARG A 156 9.11 -7.57 4.65
CA ARG A 156 8.47 -6.40 4.02
C ARG A 156 6.95 -6.30 4.28
N PHE A 157 6.31 -7.39 4.70
CA PHE A 157 4.91 -7.36 5.14
C PHE A 157 4.77 -6.93 6.60
N THR A 158 5.74 -7.28 7.46
CA THR A 158 5.70 -7.02 8.91
C THR A 158 6.02 -5.57 9.28
N TYR A 159 6.94 -4.89 8.57
CA TYR A 159 7.34 -3.49 8.84
C TYR A 159 6.30 -2.41 8.46
N ARG A 160 5.02 -2.77 8.33
CA ARG A 160 3.95 -1.85 7.91
C ARG A 160 2.72 -1.88 8.83
N ILE A 161 2.84 -2.49 10.01
CA ILE A 161 1.80 -2.51 11.04
C ILE A 161 2.04 -1.45 12.13
N TYR A 162 3.09 -0.63 12.02
CA TYR A 162 3.31 0.53 12.88
C TYR A 162 3.66 1.76 12.05
#